data_AF-U9SI26-F1
#
_entry.id   AF-U9SI26-F1
#
_cell.length_a   1.000
_cell.length_b   1.000
_cell.length_c   1.000
_cell.angle_alpha   90.00
_cell.angle_beta   90.00
_cell.angle_gamma   90.00
#
_symmetry.space_group_name_H-M   'P 1'
#
loop_
_entity.id
_entity.type
_entity.pdbx_description
1 polymer ?
#
loop_
_entity_poly.entity_id
_entity_poly.type
_entity_poly.pdbx_seq_one_letter_code
_entity_poly.pdbx_strand_id
1 'polypeptide(L)'
;MPPTCLQKTKRERTAINIDIKKEICKYMLANTDIKHADVALFFNTKYKLDIDRSTITKIWQSLSAGLSLTDAILQQKGLELAQMLNISENQLKFTNGWVYRFKKRNGLQKIRFLEEASSAPLATFSEK
;
A
#
# COMPACT_ATOMS: atom_id res chain seq x y z
N MET A 1 36.65 -9.84 17.75
CA MET A 1 35.36 -9.49 18.39
C MET A 1 34.24 -9.91 17.45
N PRO A 2 33.21 -10.62 17.91
CA PRO A 2 32.06 -10.93 17.05
C PRO A 2 31.16 -9.68 16.94
N PRO A 3 30.54 -9.43 15.77
CA PRO A 3 29.57 -8.36 15.63
C PRO A 3 28.30 -8.72 16.39
N THR A 4 27.87 -7.84 17.29
CA THR A 4 26.64 -8.00 18.08
C THR A 4 25.43 -7.98 17.14
N CYS A 5 24.82 -9.15 16.91
CA CYS A 5 23.56 -9.25 16.19
C CYS A 5 22.45 -8.70 17.09
N LEU A 6 21.98 -7.47 16.83
CA LEU A 6 20.85 -6.85 17.50
C LEU A 6 19.61 -7.76 17.34
N GLN A 7 19.24 -8.42 18.44
CA GLN A 7 18.06 -9.27 18.48
C GLN A 7 16.82 -8.41 18.26
N LYS A 8 16.24 -8.49 17.05
CA LYS A 8 14.97 -7.85 16.74
C LYS A 8 13.88 -8.56 17.54
N THR A 9 13.31 -7.86 18.51
CA THR A 9 12.19 -8.39 19.29
C THR A 9 11.04 -8.79 18.35
N LYS A 10 10.50 -10.00 18.57
CA LYS A 10 9.42 -10.58 17.76
C LYS A 10 8.15 -9.77 18.01
N ARG A 11 7.89 -8.78 17.16
CA ARG A 11 6.68 -7.94 17.25
C ARG A 11 5.44 -8.77 16.93
N GLU A 12 4.50 -8.83 17.86
CA GLU A 12 3.18 -9.41 17.60
C GLU A 12 2.43 -8.55 16.59
N ARG A 13 1.82 -9.18 15.58
CA ARG A 13 1.04 -8.46 14.57
C ARG A 13 -0.33 -8.16 15.13
N THR A 14 -0.50 -6.99 15.74
CA THR A 14 -1.83 -6.46 16.07
C THR A 14 -2.47 -5.93 14.79
N ALA A 15 -3.62 -6.48 14.41
CA ALA A 15 -4.35 -6.03 13.24
C ALA A 15 -4.93 -4.63 13.49
N ILE A 16 -4.26 -3.59 13.00
CA ILE A 16 -4.77 -2.21 13.06
C ILE A 16 -6.03 -2.13 12.19
N ASN A 17 -7.16 -1.72 12.80
CA ASN A 17 -8.45 -1.58 12.13
C ASN A 17 -8.35 -0.62 10.93
N ILE A 18 -9.01 -0.98 9.83
CA ILE A 18 -9.06 -0.22 8.58
C ILE A 18 -9.54 1.22 8.82
N ASP A 19 -10.51 1.42 9.72
CA ASP A 19 -11.06 2.76 9.98
C ASP A 19 -10.07 3.68 10.68
N ILE A 20 -9.24 3.15 11.58
CA ILE A 20 -8.16 3.90 12.23
C ILE A 20 -7.11 4.33 11.19
N LYS A 21 -6.78 3.45 10.23
CA LYS A 21 -5.87 3.80 9.14
C LYS A 21 -6.43 4.94 8.27
N LYS A 22 -7.73 4.92 7.97
CA LYS A 22 -8.39 6.00 7.22
C LYS A 22 -8.34 7.33 7.97
N GLU A 23 -8.54 7.31 9.29
CA GLU A 23 -8.48 8.52 10.10
C GLU A 23 -7.07 9.12 10.16
N ILE A 24 -6.05 8.27 10.33
CA ILE A 24 -4.63 8.68 10.25
C ILE A 24 -4.35 9.36 8.91
N CYS A 25 -4.79 8.73 7.80
CA CYS A 25 -4.64 9.31 6.46
C CYS A 25 -5.32 10.67 6.31
N LYS A 26 -6.56 10.82 6.79
CA LYS A 26 -7.28 12.11 6.76
C LYS A 26 -6.54 13.18 7.56
N TYR A 27 -6.03 12.83 8.73
CA TYR A 27 -5.29 13.75 9.60
C TYR A 27 -4.00 14.25 8.96
N MET A 28 -3.25 13.35 8.28
CA MET A 28 -2.02 13.71 7.56
C MET A 28 -2.28 14.51 6.29
N LEU A 29 -3.39 14.25 5.58
CA LEU A 29 -3.79 15.05 4.42
C LEU A 29 -4.19 16.48 4.81
N ALA A 30 -4.85 16.65 5.95
CA ALA A 30 -5.26 17.96 6.44
C ALA A 30 -4.08 18.81 6.96
N ASN A 31 -2.93 18.18 7.23
CA ASN A 31 -1.77 18.86 7.80
C ASN A 31 -0.47 18.31 7.19
N THR A 32 -0.01 18.94 6.11
CA THR A 32 1.10 18.48 5.27
C THR A 32 2.47 18.52 5.97
N ASP A 33 2.63 19.28 7.05
CA ASP A 33 3.92 19.52 7.70
C ASP A 33 4.10 18.82 9.05
N ILE A 34 3.19 17.89 9.42
CA ILE A 34 3.27 17.20 10.71
C ILE A 34 4.29 16.06 10.67
N LYS A 35 5.13 15.97 11.71
CA LYS A 35 6.06 14.86 11.89
C LYS A 35 5.29 13.58 12.20
N HIS A 36 5.65 12.49 11.52
CA HIS A 36 4.99 11.19 11.69
C HIS A 36 5.05 10.65 13.14
N ALA A 37 6.05 11.07 13.92
CA ALA A 37 6.17 10.70 15.34
C ALA A 37 5.06 11.32 16.21
N ASP A 38 4.70 12.58 15.94
CA ASP A 38 3.65 13.29 16.68
C ASP A 38 2.28 12.70 16.35
N VAL A 39 2.07 12.31 15.09
CA VAL A 39 0.87 11.57 14.66
C VAL A 39 0.78 10.23 15.41
N ALA A 40 1.87 9.48 15.51
CA ALA A 40 1.89 8.23 16.27
C ALA A 40 1.49 8.46 17.74
N LEU A 41 2.11 9.45 18.40
CA LEU A 41 1.81 9.79 19.80
C LEU A 41 0.34 10.15 20.00
N PHE A 42 -0.23 10.97 19.12
CA PHE A 42 -1.62 11.40 19.18
C PHE A 42 -2.59 10.21 19.10
N PHE A 43 -2.40 9.33 18.11
CA PHE A 43 -3.27 8.17 17.91
C PHE A 43 -3.06 7.09 18.99
N ASN A 44 -1.84 6.92 19.50
CA ASN A 44 -1.55 6.02 20.62
C ASN A 44 -2.28 6.46 21.89
N THR A 45 -2.29 7.77 22.15
CA THR A 45 -3.00 8.35 23.31
C THR A 45 -4.51 8.22 23.15
N LYS A 46 -5.03 8.49 21.95
CA LYS A 46 -6.47 8.47 21.65
C LYS A 46 -7.08 7.06 21.72
N TYR A 47 -6.38 6.06 21.18
CA TYR A 47 -6.92 4.69 21.04
C TYR A 47 -6.27 3.67 21.98
N LYS A 48 -5.36 4.10 22.87
CA LYS A 48 -4.54 3.21 23.73
C LYS A 48 -3.86 2.10 22.91
N LEU A 49 -3.25 2.52 21.80
CA LEU A 49 -2.52 1.64 20.87
C LEU A 49 -1.02 1.89 20.97
N ASP A 50 -0.24 0.92 20.49
CA ASP A 50 1.21 1.04 20.34
C ASP A 50 1.59 1.04 18.85
N ILE A 51 1.36 2.19 18.20
CA ILE A 51 1.68 2.41 16.79
C ILE A 51 3.05 3.08 16.72
N ASP A 52 3.99 2.38 16.10
CA ASP A 52 5.30 2.94 15.78
C ASP A 52 5.22 4.00 14.66
N ARG A 53 6.14 4.97 14.69
CA ARG A 53 6.38 5.92 13.57
C ARG A 53 6.49 5.21 12.22
N SER A 54 7.18 4.06 12.18
CA SER A 54 7.37 3.29 10.94
C SER A 54 6.05 2.77 10.35
N THR A 55 5.06 2.49 11.19
CA THR A 55 3.72 2.08 10.79
C THR A 55 2.95 3.25 10.19
N ILE A 56 3.04 4.44 10.78
CA ILE A 56 2.47 5.68 10.21
C ILE A 56 3.06 5.95 8.81
N THR A 57 4.38 5.84 8.66
CA THR A 57 5.02 5.99 7.34
C THR A 57 4.51 4.98 6.32
N LYS A 58 4.32 3.70 6.69
CA LYS A 58 3.77 2.68 5.80
C LYS A 58 2.32 2.95 5.42
N ILE A 59 1.51 3.41 6.37
CA ILE A 59 0.12 3.82 6.11
C ILE A 59 0.09 4.97 5.11
N TRP A 60 0.93 5.99 5.31
CA TRP A 60 1.05 7.12 4.38
C TRP A 60 1.51 6.70 2.99
N GLN A 61 2.55 5.87 2.89
CA GLN A 61 3.03 5.34 1.60
C GLN A 61 1.98 4.51 0.88
N SER A 62 1.19 3.71 1.62
CA SER A 62 0.09 2.94 1.05
C SER A 62 -1.07 3.82 0.56
N LEU A 63 -1.21 5.02 1.12
CA LEU A 63 -2.16 6.04 0.67
C LEU A 63 -1.63 6.79 -0.56
N SER A 64 -0.36 7.22 -0.55
CA SER A 64 0.28 7.94 -1.65
C SER A 64 0.45 7.08 -2.89
N ALA A 65 0.63 5.76 -2.72
CA ALA A 65 0.56 4.79 -3.80
C ALA A 65 -0.86 4.65 -4.40
N GLY A 66 -1.83 5.41 -3.89
CA GLY A 66 -3.24 5.27 -4.16
C GLY A 66 -3.71 3.98 -3.50
N LEU A 67 -4.48 4.09 -2.41
CA LEU A 67 -5.39 3.07 -1.87
C LEU A 67 -5.52 1.92 -2.85
N SER A 68 -4.84 0.80 -2.56
CA SER A 68 -4.61 -0.30 -3.51
C SER A 68 -5.83 -0.45 -4.40
N LEU A 69 -5.70 -0.16 -5.70
CA LEU A 69 -6.83 -0.15 -6.63
C LEU A 69 -7.34 -1.59 -6.79
N THR A 70 -8.17 -1.99 -5.83
CA THR A 70 -8.77 -3.31 -5.77
C THR A 70 -9.79 -3.42 -6.87
N ASP A 71 -10.03 -4.65 -7.30
CA ASP A 71 -10.99 -4.92 -8.36
C ASP A 71 -12.38 -4.39 -7.98
N ALA A 72 -12.77 -4.52 -6.70
CA ALA A 72 -14.01 -3.98 -6.16
C ALA A 72 -14.13 -2.45 -6.31
N ILE A 73 -13.05 -1.70 -6.06
CA ILE A 73 -13.07 -0.23 -6.22
C ILE A 73 -13.25 0.13 -7.70
N LEU A 74 -12.59 -0.58 -8.62
CA LEU A 74 -12.74 -0.36 -10.06
C LEU A 74 -14.16 -0.68 -10.55
N GLN A 75 -14.76 -1.74 -10.03
CA GLN A 75 -16.14 -2.10 -10.37
C GLN A 75 -17.13 -1.05 -9.89
N GLN A 76 -17.00 -0.64 -8.63
CA GLN A 76 -17.86 0.37 -8.03
C GLN A 76 -17.77 1.71 -8.78
N LYS A 77 -16.55 2.17 -9.07
CA LYS A 77 -16.34 3.43 -9.81
C LYS A 77 -16.80 3.34 -11.26
N GLY A 78 -16.63 2.19 -11.90
CA GLY A 78 -17.19 1.94 -13.23
C GLY A 78 -18.70 2.09 -13.22
N LEU A 79 -19.39 1.50 -12.24
CA LEU A 79 -20.84 1.57 -12.10
C LEU A 79 -21.32 3.01 -11.88
N GLU A 80 -20.69 3.74 -10.95
CA GLU A 80 -21.01 5.17 -10.71
C GLU A 80 -20.90 6.01 -11.99
N LEU A 81 -19.87 5.77 -12.82
CA LEU A 81 -19.71 6.45 -14.10
C LEU A 81 -20.76 6.04 -15.13
N ALA A 82 -21.13 4.75 -15.20
CA ALA A 82 -22.19 4.29 -16.10
C ALA A 82 -23.54 4.91 -15.76
N GLN A 83 -23.87 5.00 -14.46
CA GLN A 83 -25.08 5.68 -13.98
C GLN A 83 -25.05 7.16 -14.35
N MET A 84 -23.92 7.84 -14.15
CA MET A 84 -23.77 9.26 -14.49
C MET A 84 -23.87 9.53 -16.00
N LEU A 85 -23.47 8.57 -16.84
CA LEU A 85 -23.60 8.62 -18.29
C LEU A 85 -24.94 8.05 -18.81
N ASN A 86 -25.86 7.70 -17.91
CA ASN A 86 -27.17 7.15 -18.21
C ASN A 86 -27.14 5.84 -19.04
N ILE A 87 -26.08 5.04 -18.85
CA ILE A 87 -25.94 3.71 -19.46
C ILE A 87 -26.66 2.70 -18.56
N SER A 88 -27.65 2.00 -19.09
CA SER A 88 -28.40 1.00 -18.32
C SER A 88 -27.50 -0.16 -17.88
N GLU A 89 -27.71 -0.69 -16.66
CA GLU A 89 -26.92 -1.77 -16.05
C GLU A 89 -26.85 -3.05 -16.91
N ASN A 90 -27.85 -3.27 -17.76
CA ASN A 90 -27.92 -4.43 -18.64
C ASN A 90 -26.95 -4.34 -19.83
N GLN A 91 -26.50 -3.14 -20.19
CA GLN A 91 -25.63 -2.89 -21.35
C GLN A 91 -24.15 -3.06 -21.01
N LEU A 92 -23.75 -2.80 -19.76
CA LEU A 92 -22.34 -2.79 -19.38
C LEU A 92 -22.12 -3.43 -18.00
N LYS A 93 -21.50 -4.61 -17.99
CA LYS A 93 -21.21 -5.35 -16.77
C LYS A 93 -19.75 -5.18 -16.36
N PHE A 94 -19.54 -4.61 -15.19
CA PHE A 94 -18.22 -4.45 -14.57
C PHE A 94 -17.78 -5.76 -13.88
N THR A 95 -17.72 -6.87 -14.61
CA THR A 95 -17.28 -8.17 -14.04
C THR A 95 -15.76 -8.21 -13.84
N ASN A 96 -15.27 -9.23 -13.13
CA ASN A 96 -13.82 -9.45 -12.96
C ASN A 96 -13.10 -9.55 -14.31
N GLY A 97 -13.75 -10.12 -15.34
CA GLY A 97 -13.21 -10.18 -16.69
C GLY A 97 -13.02 -8.80 -17.32
N TRP A 98 -13.98 -7.88 -17.10
CA TRP A 98 -13.87 -6.49 -17.54
C TRP A 98 -12.72 -5.78 -16.82
N VAL A 99 -12.63 -5.91 -15.48
CA VAL A 99 -11.57 -5.30 -14.67
C VAL A 99 -10.18 -5.76 -15.13
N TYR A 100 -10.02 -7.07 -15.36
CA TYR A 100 -8.77 -7.63 -15.87
C TYR A 100 -8.36 -6.99 -17.21
N ARG A 101 -9.29 -6.90 -18.17
CA ARG A 101 -9.03 -6.31 -19.50
C ARG A 101 -8.78 -4.80 -19.41
N PHE A 102 -9.50 -4.09 -18.56
CA PHE A 102 -9.29 -2.67 -18.28
C PHE A 102 -7.88 -2.42 -17.74
N LYS A 103 -7.44 -3.19 -16.74
CA LYS A 103 -6.07 -3.09 -16.20
C LYS A 103 -5.02 -3.38 -17.26
N LYS A 104 -5.23 -4.40 -18.10
CA LYS A 104 -4.32 -4.75 -19.19
C LYS A 104 -4.17 -3.63 -20.22
N ARG A 105 -5.29 -3.04 -20.65
CA ARG A 105 -5.30 -1.96 -21.66
C ARG A 105 -4.65 -0.67 -21.15
N ASN A 106 -4.79 -0.38 -19.85
CA ASN A 106 -4.28 0.85 -19.24
C ASN A 106 -2.94 0.68 -18.52
N GLY A 107 -2.26 -0.46 -18.67
CA GLY A 107 -0.97 -0.69 -18.02
C GLY A 107 -1.01 -0.77 -16.48
N LEU A 108 -2.18 -0.98 -15.87
CA LEU A 108 -2.36 -1.06 -14.42
C LEU A 108 -2.07 -2.46 -13.85
N GLN A 109 -1.40 -3.31 -14.61
CA GLN A 109 -1.01 -4.64 -14.12
C GLN A 109 0.10 -4.49 -13.10
N LYS A 110 0.02 -5.28 -12.03
CA LYS A 110 1.01 -5.30 -10.97
C LYS A 110 2.36 -5.69 -11.55
N ILE A 111 3.23 -4.70 -11.78
CA ILE A 111 4.63 -4.95 -12.08
C ILE A 111 5.21 -5.55 -10.80
N ARG A 112 5.46 -6.86 -10.81
CA ARG A 112 6.39 -7.42 -9.84
C ARG A 112 7.73 -6.84 -10.24
N PHE A 113 8.24 -5.86 -9.49
CA PHE A 113 9.65 -5.51 -9.55
C PHE A 113 10.39 -6.81 -9.15
N LEU A 114 10.82 -7.56 -10.16
CA LEU A 114 11.69 -8.70 -9.98
C LEU A 114 13.05 -8.06 -9.72
N GLU A 115 13.38 -7.92 -8.43
CA GLU A 115 14.66 -7.40 -7.98
C GLU A 115 15.76 -8.23 -8.64
N GLU A 116 16.41 -7.59 -9.59
CA GLU A 116 17.52 -8.06 -10.41
C GLU A 116 18.74 -8.25 -9.49
N ALA A 117 18.81 -9.39 -8.82
CA ALA A 117 19.92 -9.74 -7.91
C ALA A 117 20.54 -11.10 -8.25
N SER A 118 20.62 -11.44 -9.54
CA SER A 118 21.41 -12.57 -10.01
C SER A 118 22.10 -12.27 -11.34
N SER A 119 22.79 -11.13 -11.43
CA SER A 119 23.79 -10.93 -12.48
C SER A 119 24.96 -10.13 -11.94
N ALA A 120 25.92 -10.84 -11.36
CA ALA A 120 27.30 -10.39 -11.30
C ALA A 120 28.21 -11.64 -11.46
N PRO A 121 29.17 -11.62 -12.38
CA PRO A 121 30.01 -12.77 -12.70
C PRO A 121 31.08 -12.97 -11.63
N LEU A 122 31.26 -14.20 -11.15
CA LEU A 122 32.45 -14.58 -10.38
C LEU A 122 33.65 -14.59 -11.33
N ALA A 123 34.34 -13.45 -11.40
CA ALA A 123 35.68 -13.38 -11.96
C ALA A 123 36.61 -14.22 -11.07
N THR A 124 36.92 -15.45 -11.50
CA THR A 124 38.04 -16.22 -10.96
C THR A 124 39.33 -15.61 -11.49
N PHE A 125 39.94 -14.73 -10.69
CA PHE A 125 41.33 -14.32 -10.88
C PHE A 125 42.26 -15.48 -10.48
N SER A 126 43.08 -15.90 -11.46
CA SER A 126 44.44 -16.47 -11.40
C SER A 126 44.73 -17.77 -10.63
N GLU A 127 45.32 -18.75 -11.33
CA GLU A 127 46.57 -19.38 -10.90
C GLU A 127 47.31 -20.01 -12.11
N LYS A 128 48.49 -19.48 -12.45
CA LYS A 128 49.59 -20.24 -13.05
C LYS A 128 50.91 -19.64 -12.57
#